data_AF-A0A412IYJ1-F1
#
_entry.id   AF-A0A412IYJ1-F1
#
_cell.length_a   1.000
_cell.length_b   1.000
_cell.length_c   1.000
_cell.angle_alpha   90.00
_cell.angle_beta   90.00
_cell.angle_gamma   90.00
#
_symmetry.space_group_name_H-M   'P 1'
#
loop_
_entity.id
_entity.type
_entity.pdbx_description
1 polymer ?
#
loop_
_entity_poly.entity_id
_entity_poly.type
_entity_poly.pdbx_seq_one_letter_code
_entity_poly.pdbx_strand_id
1 'polypeptide(L)'
;MENISKDTKLSELSIPGTHDSTTQYVNLSPIFQCQDTDIQTQLENVYRYLDIRLVLKNDNLILKHNFAKCRKDKSLFSRPLTLDDLLEDVYFFLGSKSI
;
A
#
# COMPACT_ATOMS: atom_id res chain seq x y z
N MET A 1 -6.62 -15.98 -2.58
CA MET A 1 -5.86 -16.87 -3.49
C MET A 1 -5.93 -18.33 -3.04
N GLU A 2 -6.73 -18.67 -2.03
CA GLU A 2 -6.81 -20.00 -1.41
C GLU A 2 -7.23 -21.13 -2.36
N ASN A 3 -8.18 -20.86 -3.27
CA ASN A 3 -8.71 -21.85 -4.21
C ASN A 3 -7.90 -22.00 -5.50
N ILE A 4 -6.66 -21.50 -5.53
CA ILE A 4 -5.75 -21.59 -6.68
C ILE A 4 -4.73 -22.69 -6.37
N SER A 5 -4.41 -23.52 -7.35
CA SER A 5 -3.36 -24.53 -7.19
C SER A 5 -2.05 -23.88 -6.75
N LYS A 6 -1.35 -24.48 -5.79
CA LYS A 6 -0.04 -24.01 -5.33
C LYS A 6 1.03 -24.07 -6.42
N ASP A 7 0.81 -24.87 -7.47
CA ASP A 7 1.71 -25.02 -8.61
C ASP A 7 1.46 -23.96 -9.71
N THR A 8 0.35 -23.22 -9.64
CA THR A 8 0.06 -22.14 -10.60
C THR A 8 1.04 -21.00 -10.40
N LYS A 9 1.75 -20.59 -11.47
CA LYS A 9 2.69 -19.47 -11.41
C LYS A 9 1.93 -18.16 -11.25
N LEU A 10 2.48 -17.21 -10.50
CA LEU A 10 1.89 -15.87 -10.35
C LEU A 10 1.66 -15.17 -11.70
N SER A 11 2.53 -15.42 -12.69
CA SER A 11 2.40 -14.87 -14.05
C SER A 11 1.24 -15.43 -14.85
N GLU A 12 0.64 -16.54 -14.42
CA GLU A 12 -0.52 -17.17 -15.05
C GLU A 12 -1.84 -16.65 -14.45
N LEU A 13 -1.76 -15.82 -13.40
CA LEU A 13 -2.92 -15.29 -12.69
C LEU A 13 -3.26 -13.88 -13.18
N SER A 14 -4.57 -13.62 -13.30
CA SER A 14 -5.08 -12.26 -13.32
C SER A 14 -5.05 -11.69 -11.90
N ILE A 15 -4.04 -10.87 -11.59
CA ILE A 15 -3.84 -10.30 -10.26
C ILE A 15 -4.24 -8.82 -10.28
N PRO A 16 -5.29 -8.40 -9.55
CA PRO A 16 -5.63 -6.99 -9.45
C PRO A 16 -4.59 -6.25 -8.60
N GLY A 17 -4.28 -5.02 -9.03
CA GLY A 17 -3.35 -4.15 -8.33
C GLY A 17 -3.77 -2.69 -8.33
N THR A 18 -3.07 -1.90 -7.51
CA THR A 18 -3.32 -0.46 -7.35
C THR A 18 -2.08 0.34 -7.72
N HIS A 19 -2.26 1.43 -8.48
CA HIS A 19 -1.20 2.38 -8.84
C HIS A 19 -0.97 3.38 -7.69
N ASP A 20 0.31 3.64 -7.35
CA ASP A 20 0.69 4.49 -6.22
C ASP A 20 -0.15 4.19 -4.96
N SER A 21 -0.09 2.94 -4.48
CA SER A 21 -1.05 2.32 -3.56
C SER A 21 -1.24 3.09 -2.24
N THR A 22 -0.26 3.87 -1.82
CA THR A 22 -0.24 4.54 -0.50
C THR A 22 -0.80 5.96 -0.52
N THR A 23 -1.49 6.36 -1.60
CA THR A 23 -1.87 7.76 -1.84
C THR A 23 -3.20 8.20 -1.23
N GLN A 24 -3.87 7.37 -0.42
CA GLN A 24 -5.11 7.73 0.30
C GLN A 24 -5.02 9.10 0.96
N TYR A 25 -3.91 9.36 1.66
CA TYR A 25 -3.62 10.66 2.27
C TYR A 25 -2.30 11.21 1.79
N VAL A 26 -2.23 11.61 0.53
CA VAL A 26 -1.06 12.29 -0.04
C VAL A 26 -1.21 13.81 0.04
N ASN A 27 -0.11 14.54 0.20
CA ASN A 27 -0.11 16.00 0.04
C ASN A 27 -0.52 16.38 -1.39
N LEU A 28 -1.18 17.54 -1.56
CA LEU A 28 -1.68 17.98 -2.87
C LEU A 28 -2.60 16.91 -3.51
N SER A 29 -3.48 16.31 -2.70
CA SER A 29 -4.35 15.18 -3.07
C SER A 29 -5.12 15.37 -4.39
N PRO A 30 -5.65 16.55 -4.75
CA PRO A 30 -6.34 16.73 -6.03
C PRO A 30 -5.52 16.39 -7.29
N ILE A 31 -4.19 16.32 -7.17
CA ILE A 31 -3.28 16.01 -8.27
C ILE A 31 -2.63 14.63 -8.09
N PHE A 32 -2.27 14.26 -6.86
CA PHE A 32 -1.44 13.08 -6.60
C PHE A 32 -2.19 11.90 -5.96
N GLN A 33 -3.47 12.05 -5.60
CA GLN A 33 -4.23 10.96 -5.03
C GLN A 33 -4.67 9.97 -6.11
N CYS A 34 -4.27 8.71 -5.97
CA CYS A 34 -4.70 7.61 -6.85
C CYS A 34 -5.64 6.63 -6.14
N GLN A 35 -5.58 6.55 -4.81
CA GLN A 35 -6.39 5.65 -3.99
C GLN A 35 -7.16 6.45 -2.93
N ASP A 36 -8.29 5.94 -2.47
CA ASP A 36 -9.11 6.49 -1.37
C ASP A 36 -9.21 5.54 -0.16
N THR A 37 -8.52 4.41 -0.21
CA THR A 37 -8.48 3.36 0.81
C THR A 37 -7.07 3.07 1.30
N ASP A 38 -6.92 2.65 2.56
CA ASP A 38 -5.63 2.23 3.13
C ASP A 38 -5.18 0.85 2.61
N ILE A 39 -3.97 0.43 2.98
CA ILE A 39 -3.38 -0.83 2.52
C ILE A 39 -4.18 -2.04 3.01
N GLN A 40 -4.61 -2.03 4.27
CA GLN A 40 -5.41 -3.13 4.82
C GLN A 40 -6.73 -3.28 4.04
N THR A 41 -7.46 -2.19 3.82
CA THR A 41 -8.71 -2.18 3.06
C THR A 41 -8.48 -2.61 1.61
N GLN A 42 -7.38 -2.21 0.97
CA GLN A 42 -7.03 -2.69 -0.38
C GLN A 42 -6.80 -4.21 -0.41
N LEU A 43 -6.11 -4.77 0.58
CA LEU A 43 -5.88 -6.21 0.69
C LEU A 43 -7.18 -6.99 0.97
N GLU A 44 -8.07 -6.43 1.79
CA GLU A 44 -9.42 -6.97 2.00
C GLU A 44 -10.26 -6.92 0.72
N ASN A 45 -10.12 -5.84 -0.07
CA ASN A 45 -10.71 -5.65 -1.39
C ASN A 45 -9.95 -6.37 -2.53
N VAL A 46 -9.37 -7.52 -2.23
CA VAL A 46 -8.74 -8.47 -3.17
C VAL A 46 -7.50 -7.98 -3.96
N TYR A 47 -7.03 -6.74 -3.80
CA TYR A 47 -5.80 -6.27 -4.45
C TYR A 47 -4.58 -7.02 -3.90
N ARG A 48 -3.73 -7.55 -4.79
CA ARG A 48 -2.54 -8.34 -4.40
C ARG A 48 -1.25 -7.85 -5.06
N TYR A 49 -1.33 -6.88 -5.97
CA TYR A 49 -0.18 -6.20 -6.55
C TYR A 49 -0.19 -4.73 -6.14
N LEU A 50 0.80 -4.27 -5.40
CA LEU A 50 0.87 -2.91 -4.86
C LEU A 50 2.05 -2.15 -5.50
N ASP A 51 1.78 -1.00 -6.10
CA ASP A 51 2.82 -0.07 -6.59
C ASP A 51 3.27 0.84 -5.46
N ILE A 52 4.43 0.54 -4.87
CA ILE A 52 4.98 1.23 -3.72
C ILE A 52 6.13 2.15 -4.14
N ARG A 53 5.96 3.45 -3.89
CA ARG A 53 6.96 4.47 -4.19
C ARG A 53 7.41 5.20 -2.93
N LEU A 54 8.72 5.30 -2.75
CA LEU A 54 9.31 5.80 -1.51
C LEU A 54 10.60 6.58 -1.73
N VAL A 55 11.08 7.23 -0.66
CA VAL A 55 12.39 7.88 -0.60
C VAL A 55 13.06 7.58 0.73
N LEU A 56 14.39 7.41 0.70
CA LEU A 56 15.21 7.35 1.90
C LEU A 56 15.50 8.77 2.41
N LYS A 57 15.18 9.04 3.68
CA LYS A 57 15.50 10.30 4.36
C LYS A 57 15.88 10.04 5.81
N ASN A 58 17.11 10.39 6.20
CA ASN A 58 17.62 10.22 7.57
C ASN A 58 17.31 8.80 8.09
N ASP A 59 17.69 7.78 7.32
CA ASP A 59 17.45 6.34 7.62
C ASP A 59 15.98 5.90 7.67
N ASN A 60 15.03 6.76 7.30
CA ASN A 60 13.62 6.42 7.20
C ASN A 60 13.20 6.25 5.74
N LEU A 61 12.47 5.18 5.43
CA LEU A 61 11.83 4.95 4.13
C LEU A 61 10.42 5.54 4.14
N ILE A 62 10.27 6.71 3.50
CA ILE A 62 9.02 7.50 3.51
C ILE A 62 8.27 7.32 2.20
N LEU A 63 6.96 7.04 2.27
CA LEU A 63 6.11 6.86 1.11
C LEU A 63 5.77 8.20 0.43
N LYS A 64 5.75 8.20 -0.90
CA LYS A 64 5.52 9.42 -1.70
C LYS A 64 4.87 9.11 -3.05
N HIS A 65 4.24 10.12 -3.62
CA HIS A 65 3.95 10.19 -5.04
C HIS A 65 4.73 11.38 -5.62
N ASN A 66 5.75 11.09 -6.44
CA ASN A 66 6.69 12.09 -6.96
C ASN A 66 7.40 12.86 -5.83
N PHE A 67 7.07 14.14 -5.60
CA PHE A 67 7.59 14.95 -4.49
C PHE A 67 6.61 15.08 -3.32
N ALA A 68 5.36 14.65 -3.51
CA ALA A 68 4.30 14.74 -2.51
C ALA A 68 4.38 13.57 -1.52
N LYS A 69 4.41 13.88 -0.22
CA LYS A 69 4.51 12.87 0.83
C LYS A 69 3.13 12.25 1.12
N CYS A 70 3.12 10.94 1.33
CA CYS A 70 1.98 10.24 1.91
C CYS A 70 2.00 10.40 3.43
N ARG A 71 0.81 10.37 4.04
CA ARG A 71 0.58 10.59 5.48
C ARG A 71 -0.17 9.39 6.07
N LYS A 72 0.04 9.12 7.36
CA LYS A 72 -0.62 7.98 8.02
C LYS A 72 -2.13 8.20 8.17
N ASP A 73 -2.58 9.45 8.27
CA ASP A 73 -3.99 9.80 8.43
C ASP A 73 -4.32 11.15 7.75
N LYS A 74 -5.60 11.51 7.73
CA LYS A 74 -6.12 12.71 7.04
C LYS A 74 -5.63 14.03 7.65
N SER A 75 -5.21 14.03 8.92
CA SER A 75 -4.81 15.23 9.66
C SER A 75 -3.69 16.00 8.97
N LEU A 76 -3.79 17.32 8.98
CA LEU A 76 -2.72 18.21 8.50
C LEU A 76 -1.43 18.08 9.32
N PHE A 77 -1.53 17.58 10.55
CA PHE A 77 -0.38 17.29 11.43
C PHE A 77 0.03 15.81 11.40
N SER A 78 -0.57 15.01 10.53
CA SER A 78 -0.21 13.60 10.41
C SER A 78 1.26 13.46 10.03
N ARG A 79 1.93 12.50 10.67
CA ARG A 79 3.31 12.16 10.32
C ARG A 79 3.37 11.53 8.92
N PRO A 80 4.54 11.53 8.28
CA PRO A 80 4.73 10.79 7.05
C PRO A 80 4.38 9.30 7.25
N LEU A 81 3.75 8.71 6.24
CA LEU A 81 3.60 7.26 6.15
C LEU A 81 4.97 6.66 5.81
N THR A 82 5.34 5.58 6.50
CA THR A 82 6.64 4.90 6.36
C THR A 82 6.48 3.47 5.83
N LEU A 83 7.55 2.88 5.30
CA LEU A 83 7.51 1.51 4.81
C LEU A 83 7.12 0.54 5.94
N ASP A 84 7.55 0.81 7.18
CA ASP A 84 7.21 -0.01 8.35
C ASP A 84 5.70 -0.02 8.60
N ASP A 85 5.02 1.14 8.48
CA ASP A 85 3.56 1.21 8.60
C ASP A 85 2.84 0.35 7.55
N LEU A 86 3.34 0.35 6.32
CA LEU A 86 2.79 -0.44 5.23
C LEU A 86 3.02 -1.93 5.47
N LEU A 87 4.23 -2.30 5.89
CA LEU A 87 4.59 -3.68 6.15
C LEU A 87 3.82 -4.25 7.35
N GLU A 88 3.53 -3.43 8.36
CA GLU A 88 2.63 -3.81 9.46
C GLU A 88 1.25 -4.23 8.93
N ASP A 89 0.62 -3.40 8.09
CA ASP A 89 -0.68 -3.72 7.48
C ASP A 89 -0.61 -5.01 6.63
N VAL A 90 0.45 -5.17 5.83
CA VAL A 90 0.66 -6.36 4.98
C VAL A 90 0.87 -7.63 5.82
N TYR A 91 1.72 -7.57 6.84
CA TYR A 91 1.99 -8.73 7.70
C TYR A 91 0.79 -9.07 8.58
N PHE A 92 0.04 -8.08 9.05
CA PHE A 92 -1.23 -8.31 9.73
C PHE A 92 -2.21 -9.06 8.81
N PHE A 93 -2.35 -8.63 7.56
CA PHE A 93 -3.20 -9.29 6.59
C PHE A 93 -2.75 -10.74 6.31
N LEU A 94 -1.45 -10.98 6.10
CA LEU A 94 -0.92 -12.32 5.84
C LEU A 94 -1.04 -13.25 7.06
N GLY A 95 -0.83 -12.72 8.28
CA GLY A 95 -0.98 -13.46 9.53
C GLY A 95 -2.43 -13.83 9.83
N SER A 96 -3.38 -12.93 9.57
CA SER A 96 -4.81 -13.15 9.81
C SER A 96 -5.45 -14.18 8.86
N LYS A 97 -4.80 -14.48 7.73
CA LYS A 97 -5.25 -15.48 6.74
C LYS A 97 -4.53 -16.83 6.87
N SER A 98 -3.64 -17.00 7.86
CA SER A 98 -2.97 -18.27 8.15
C SER A 98 -3.76 -19.06 9.21
N ILE A 99 -4.89 -19.66 8.81
CA ILE A 99 -5.63 -20.69 9.57
C ILE A 99 -6.07 -21.76 8.57
#